data_AF-A0A6F8Z024-F1
#
_entry.id   AF-A0A6F8Z024-F1
#
_cell.length_a   1.000
_cell.length_b   1.000
_cell.length_c   1.000
_cell.angle_alpha   90.00
_cell.angle_beta   90.00
_cell.angle_gamma   90.00
#
_symmetry.space_group_name_H-M   'P 1'
#
loop_
_entity.id
_entity.type
_entity.pdbx_description
1 polymer ?
#
loop_
_entity_poly.entity_id
_entity_poly.type
_entity_poly.pdbx_seq_one_letter_code
_entity_poly.pdbx_strand_id
1 'polypeptide(L)'
;MTGWSADLGANRVVVTALPGTAAAARAFATAAGAAPGTVLVATAAAHPAPRADVYGGDPFRTAAGGRCSASFTVVGGFLTARHCASRVGEPVYTPGGLRMGQVAAVGPATSDYAFVRLDPGWNPVGRIRAGASLLPVAGATSAPVGAAVCRLGSTTGWRCGTVQAKNVTVVYAGGAVHGLTRTSACSEPGDSGGPFLAGSQAQGITSGGSGNCTTGGVTYFQPVGVPLAALGLTLLTSTT
;
A
#
# COMPACT_ATOMS: atom_id res chain seq x y z
N MET A 1 -14.95 23.57 1.38
CA MET A 1 -14.71 23.92 -0.05
C MET A 1 -13.86 22.85 -0.69
N THR A 2 -14.05 22.64 -1.98
CA THR A 2 -13.32 21.65 -2.78
C THR A 2 -12.51 22.28 -3.92
N GLY A 3 -12.72 23.56 -4.25
CA GLY A 3 -11.95 24.31 -5.25
C GLY A 3 -12.60 25.64 -5.60
N TRP A 4 -11.94 26.43 -6.46
CA TRP A 4 -12.49 27.66 -7.04
C TRP A 4 -11.98 27.86 -8.48
N SER A 5 -12.75 28.57 -9.30
CA SER A 5 -12.40 28.92 -10.68
C SER A 5 -12.96 30.28 -11.08
N ALA A 6 -12.36 30.91 -12.08
CA ALA A 6 -12.95 32.07 -12.75
C ALA A 6 -13.90 31.59 -13.86
N ASP A 7 -15.11 32.13 -13.89
CA ASP A 7 -16.04 32.04 -15.02
C ASP A 7 -15.97 33.37 -15.77
N LEU A 8 -15.18 33.36 -16.84
CA LEU A 8 -14.89 34.54 -17.64
C LEU A 8 -16.12 35.05 -18.40
N GLY A 9 -17.01 34.15 -18.83
CA GLY A 9 -18.20 34.51 -19.59
C GLY A 9 -19.23 35.27 -18.74
N ALA A 10 -19.35 34.90 -17.46
CA ALA A 10 -20.24 35.56 -16.51
C ALA A 10 -19.51 36.55 -15.57
N ASN A 11 -18.21 36.81 -15.80
CA ASN A 11 -17.34 37.65 -14.98
C ASN A 11 -17.50 37.40 -13.46
N ARG A 12 -17.40 36.13 -13.05
CA ARG A 12 -17.63 35.71 -11.65
C ARG A 12 -16.62 34.67 -11.20
N VAL A 13 -16.47 34.52 -9.89
CA VAL A 13 -15.74 33.43 -9.26
C VAL A 13 -16.72 32.33 -8.87
N VAL A 14 -16.45 31.11 -9.31
CA VAL A 14 -17.19 29.91 -8.88
C VAL A 14 -16.41 29.26 -7.76
N VAL A 15 -17.01 29.16 -6.58
CA VAL A 15 -16.44 28.45 -5.43
C VAL A 15 -17.21 27.16 -5.24
N THR A 16 -16.52 26.04 -5.21
CA THR A 16 -17.16 24.73 -5.06
C THR A 16 -17.16 24.31 -3.58
N ALA A 17 -18.33 23.99 -3.04
CA ALA A 17 -18.56 23.63 -1.66
C ALA A 17 -19.09 22.21 -1.54
N LEU A 18 -18.87 21.57 -0.39
CA LEU A 18 -19.56 20.34 -0.03
C LEU A 18 -21.01 20.64 0.40
N PRO A 19 -21.92 19.64 0.39
CA PRO A 19 -23.27 19.81 0.90
C PRO A 19 -23.25 20.38 2.33
N GLY A 20 -24.07 21.40 2.60
CA GLY A 20 -24.14 22.07 3.91
C GLY A 20 -23.04 23.10 4.19
N THR A 21 -22.01 23.26 3.34
CA THR A 21 -20.87 24.17 3.60
C THR A 21 -20.89 25.48 2.81
N ALA A 22 -22.03 25.81 2.17
CA ALA A 22 -22.13 26.95 1.27
C ALA A 22 -21.86 28.31 1.95
N ALA A 23 -22.29 28.49 3.21
CA ALA A 23 -22.06 29.73 3.95
C ALA A 23 -20.56 29.99 4.19
N ALA A 24 -19.81 28.95 4.57
CA ALA A 24 -18.36 29.03 4.75
C ALA A 24 -17.63 29.34 3.44
N ALA A 25 -18.11 28.79 2.32
CA ALA A 25 -17.56 29.08 1.00
C ALA A 25 -17.76 30.55 0.57
N ARG A 26 -18.93 31.14 0.86
CA ARG A 26 -19.17 32.57 0.61
C ARG A 26 -18.30 33.45 1.49
N ALA A 27 -18.22 33.14 2.79
CA ALA A 27 -17.40 33.89 3.74
C ALA A 27 -15.93 33.92 3.32
N PHE A 28 -15.39 32.79 2.87
CA PHE A 28 -14.04 32.72 2.30
C PHE A 28 -13.86 33.63 1.08
N ALA A 29 -14.80 33.58 0.11
CA ALA A 29 -14.70 34.39 -1.10
C ALA A 29 -14.74 35.89 -0.78
N THR A 30 -15.61 36.30 0.14
CA THR A 30 -15.68 37.69 0.62
C THR A 30 -14.39 38.11 1.32
N ALA A 31 -13.85 37.27 2.21
CA ALA A 31 -12.57 37.53 2.88
C ALA A 31 -11.39 37.61 1.89
N ALA A 32 -11.47 36.89 0.76
CA ALA A 32 -10.49 36.95 -0.32
C ALA A 32 -10.66 38.17 -1.26
N GLY A 33 -11.62 39.07 -0.98
CA GLY A 33 -11.83 40.30 -1.75
C GLY A 33 -12.75 40.16 -2.96
N ALA A 34 -13.52 39.06 -3.07
CA ALA A 34 -14.50 38.95 -4.13
C ALA A 34 -15.61 39.99 -3.98
N ALA A 35 -15.89 40.72 -5.06
CA ALA A 35 -16.91 41.76 -5.07
C ALA A 35 -18.32 41.19 -4.77
N PRO A 36 -19.21 41.98 -4.12
CA PRO A 36 -20.60 41.56 -3.92
C PRO A 36 -21.26 41.18 -5.25
N GLY A 37 -21.95 40.03 -5.26
CA GLY A 37 -22.66 39.55 -6.46
C GLY A 37 -21.79 38.83 -7.50
N THR A 38 -20.46 38.76 -7.32
CA THR A 38 -19.57 38.08 -8.29
C THR A 38 -19.16 36.67 -7.85
N VAL A 39 -19.79 36.10 -6.82
CA VAL A 39 -19.49 34.75 -6.31
C VAL A 39 -20.66 33.81 -6.57
N LEU A 40 -20.43 32.76 -7.35
CA LEU A 40 -21.33 31.62 -7.44
C LEU A 40 -20.80 30.51 -6.52
N VAL A 41 -21.66 29.95 -5.67
CA VAL A 41 -21.32 28.72 -4.93
C VAL A 41 -21.89 27.51 -5.65
N ALA A 42 -21.02 26.69 -6.24
CA ALA A 42 -21.36 25.38 -6.77
C ALA A 42 -21.31 24.32 -5.67
N THR A 43 -22.10 23.24 -5.80
CA THR A 43 -22.07 22.13 -4.85
C THR A 43 -21.42 20.91 -5.50
N ALA A 44 -20.36 20.39 -4.91
CA ALA A 44 -19.80 19.08 -5.24
C ALA A 44 -20.28 18.04 -4.24
N ALA A 45 -20.53 16.81 -4.69
CA ALA A 45 -20.93 15.71 -3.81
C ALA A 45 -19.81 15.30 -2.83
N ALA A 46 -18.54 15.45 -3.22
CA ALA A 46 -17.37 15.07 -2.43
C ALA A 46 -16.14 15.91 -2.82
N HIS A 47 -15.06 15.81 -2.02
CA HIS A 47 -13.75 16.33 -2.42
C HIS A 47 -13.23 15.59 -3.65
N PRO A 48 -12.63 16.30 -4.63
CA PRO A 48 -11.80 15.67 -5.65
C PRO A 48 -10.73 14.82 -4.98
N ALA A 49 -10.67 13.54 -5.34
CA ALA A 49 -9.60 12.66 -4.93
C ALA A 49 -8.64 12.49 -6.12
N PRO A 50 -7.31 12.52 -5.89
CA PRO A 50 -6.37 12.06 -6.90
C PRO A 50 -6.78 10.66 -7.36
N ARG A 51 -6.94 10.45 -8.68
CA ARG A 51 -7.06 9.10 -9.24
C ARG A 51 -5.65 8.53 -9.33
N ALA A 52 -5.25 7.83 -8.29
CA ALA A 52 -3.89 7.33 -8.16
C ALA A 52 -3.89 5.82 -8.05
N ASP A 53 -3.20 5.17 -8.98
CA ASP A 53 -3.01 3.74 -8.94
C ASP A 53 -2.04 3.36 -7.82
N VAL A 54 -2.38 2.29 -7.11
CA VAL A 54 -1.53 1.64 -6.12
C VAL A 54 -1.11 0.29 -6.67
N TYR A 55 0.18 0.03 -6.66
CA TYR A 55 0.77 -1.23 -7.11
C TYR A 55 1.44 -1.94 -5.94
N GLY A 56 1.61 -3.25 -6.06
CA GLY A 56 2.55 -3.94 -5.18
C GLY A 56 3.96 -3.39 -5.38
N GLY A 57 4.75 -3.31 -4.31
CA GLY A 57 6.05 -2.65 -4.30
C GLY A 57 6.02 -1.15 -4.02
N ASP A 58 4.85 -0.50 -4.08
CA ASP A 58 4.77 0.94 -3.81
C ASP A 58 5.14 1.25 -2.36
N PRO A 59 5.98 2.27 -2.12
CA PRO A 59 6.33 2.67 -0.78
C PRO A 59 5.14 3.37 -0.11
N PHE A 60 4.96 3.16 1.18
CA PHE A 60 4.04 3.92 2.03
C PHE A 60 4.67 4.21 3.38
N ARG A 61 3.99 5.06 4.16
CA ARG A 61 4.30 5.37 5.54
C ARG A 61 3.04 5.32 6.40
N THR A 62 3.20 4.98 7.66
CA THR A 62 2.18 5.24 8.69
C THR A 62 2.67 6.34 9.62
N ALA A 63 1.78 6.85 10.48
CA ALA A 63 2.14 7.88 11.45
C ALA A 63 3.20 7.40 12.47
N ALA A 64 3.18 6.12 12.83
CA ALA A 64 4.09 5.53 13.82
C ALA A 64 5.35 4.88 13.21
N GLY A 65 5.47 4.80 11.87
CA GLY A 65 6.37 3.86 11.20
C GLY A 65 7.39 4.46 10.24
N GLY A 66 8.42 3.67 9.95
CA GLY A 66 9.40 3.91 8.88
C GLY A 66 8.82 3.69 7.47
N ARG A 67 9.67 3.81 6.44
CA ARG A 67 9.28 3.49 5.07
C ARG A 67 9.06 1.98 4.90
N CYS A 68 7.86 1.61 4.47
CA CYS A 68 7.47 0.23 4.17
C CYS A 68 6.97 0.12 2.74
N SER A 69 6.73 -1.10 2.28
CA SER A 69 6.22 -1.38 0.93
C SER A 69 4.85 -2.05 0.98
N ALA A 70 3.95 -1.65 0.08
CA ALA A 70 2.77 -2.44 -0.25
C ALA A 70 3.24 -3.78 -0.86
N SER A 71 2.62 -4.89 -0.46
CA SER A 71 2.98 -6.21 -0.96
C SER A 71 2.17 -6.53 -2.22
N PHE A 72 0.94 -6.99 -2.04
CA PHE A 72 0.02 -7.33 -3.11
C PHE A 72 -1.27 -6.54 -2.94
N THR A 73 -1.80 -6.05 -4.05
CA THR A 73 -3.10 -5.40 -4.09
C THR A 73 -4.22 -6.45 -4.07
N VAL A 74 -5.27 -6.12 -3.35
CA VAL A 74 -6.48 -6.91 -3.21
C VAL A 74 -7.68 -6.00 -3.51
N VAL A 75 -8.86 -6.59 -3.69
CA VAL A 75 -10.08 -5.78 -3.83
C VAL A 75 -10.19 -4.83 -2.63
N GLY A 76 -10.23 -3.53 -2.90
CA GLY A 76 -10.36 -2.47 -1.90
C GLY A 76 -9.07 -2.04 -1.19
N GLY A 77 -7.90 -2.61 -1.50
CA GLY A 77 -6.66 -2.16 -0.87
C GLY A 77 -5.41 -2.96 -1.16
N PHE A 78 -4.52 -3.07 -0.18
CA PHE A 78 -3.29 -3.85 -0.30
C PHE A 78 -2.87 -4.53 1.01
N LEU A 79 -2.14 -5.62 0.88
CA LEU A 79 -1.49 -6.34 1.98
C LEU A 79 -0.11 -5.77 2.26
N THR A 80 0.32 -5.79 3.51
CA THR A 80 1.69 -5.43 3.95
C THR A 80 2.04 -6.17 5.23
N ALA A 81 3.21 -5.92 5.81
CA ALA A 81 3.66 -6.54 7.06
C ALA A 81 2.94 -5.92 8.28
N ARG A 82 2.69 -6.72 9.32
CA ARG A 82 2.09 -6.24 10.58
C ARG A 82 2.97 -5.21 11.25
N HIS A 83 4.29 -5.41 11.27
CA HIS A 83 5.19 -4.46 11.91
C HIS A 83 5.28 -3.11 11.18
N CYS A 84 4.81 -3.03 9.93
CA CYS A 84 4.64 -1.78 9.18
C CYS A 84 3.30 -1.09 9.47
N ALA A 85 2.26 -1.87 9.75
CA ALA A 85 0.88 -1.42 9.92
C ALA A 85 0.27 -2.19 11.10
N SER A 86 0.56 -1.71 12.31
CA SER A 86 0.40 -2.50 13.54
C SER A 86 -0.91 -2.24 14.28
N ARG A 87 -1.62 -1.16 13.93
CA ARG A 87 -2.83 -0.72 14.62
C ARG A 87 -3.99 -0.47 13.66
N VAL A 88 -5.13 -1.12 13.90
CA VAL A 88 -6.37 -0.85 13.16
C VAL A 88 -6.79 0.61 13.32
N GLY A 89 -7.20 1.24 12.22
CA GLY A 89 -7.57 2.65 12.15
C GLY A 89 -6.38 3.61 11.97
N GLU A 90 -5.14 3.11 11.98
CA GLU A 90 -3.96 3.93 11.72
C GLU A 90 -4.00 4.47 10.27
N PRO A 91 -3.81 5.78 10.05
CA PRO A 91 -3.80 6.35 8.71
C PRO A 91 -2.53 5.97 7.95
N VAL A 92 -2.69 5.72 6.66
CA VAL A 92 -1.61 5.35 5.73
C VAL A 92 -1.43 6.44 4.69
N TYR A 93 -0.18 6.77 4.40
CA TYR A 93 0.21 7.86 3.51
C TYR A 93 1.23 7.40 2.47
N THR A 94 1.23 8.06 1.31
CA THR A 94 2.36 8.03 0.39
C THR A 94 3.61 8.63 1.05
N PRO A 95 4.82 8.39 0.52
CA PRO A 95 6.03 9.06 1.00
C PRO A 95 5.94 10.59 0.90
N GLY A 96 5.16 11.12 -0.05
CA GLY A 96 4.88 12.55 -0.22
C GLY A 96 3.83 13.12 0.73
N GLY A 97 3.31 12.33 1.68
CA GLY A 97 2.37 12.81 2.71
C GLY A 97 0.90 12.81 2.29
N LEU A 98 0.56 12.38 1.06
CA LEU A 98 -0.83 12.21 0.66
C LEU A 98 -1.47 11.01 1.34
N ARG A 99 -2.64 11.18 1.95
CA ARG A 99 -3.39 10.09 2.58
C ARG A 99 -3.90 9.11 1.52
N MET A 100 -3.61 7.83 1.74
CA MET A 100 -4.00 6.73 0.86
C MET A 100 -5.14 5.90 1.41
N GLY A 101 -5.26 5.82 2.73
CA GLY A 101 -6.18 4.91 3.37
C GLY A 101 -5.89 4.74 4.85
N GLN A 102 -6.25 3.58 5.38
CA GLN A 102 -6.04 3.21 6.77
C GLN A 102 -5.91 1.70 6.95
N VAL A 103 -5.23 1.30 8.02
CA VAL A 103 -5.11 -0.11 8.41
C VAL A 103 -6.49 -0.63 8.81
N ALA A 104 -7.00 -1.62 8.07
CA ALA A 104 -8.33 -2.19 8.28
C ALA A 104 -8.30 -3.52 9.03
N ALA A 105 -7.21 -4.29 8.92
CA ALA A 105 -7.00 -5.49 9.71
C ALA A 105 -5.51 -5.71 9.96
N VAL A 106 -5.21 -6.36 11.08
CA VAL A 106 -3.85 -6.75 11.47
C VAL A 106 -3.90 -8.23 11.87
N GLY A 107 -2.97 -9.04 11.37
CA GLY A 107 -2.87 -10.45 11.76
C GLY A 107 -2.57 -10.61 13.26
N PRO A 108 -2.78 -11.79 13.85
CA PRO A 108 -2.41 -12.07 15.24
C PRO A 108 -0.91 -11.81 15.48
N ALA A 109 -0.51 -11.63 16.74
CA ALA A 109 0.88 -11.34 17.13
C ALA A 109 1.89 -12.38 16.64
N THR A 110 1.43 -13.61 16.37
CA THR A 110 2.21 -14.73 15.84
C THR A 110 2.33 -14.77 14.32
N SER A 111 1.86 -13.73 13.63
CA SER A 111 1.88 -13.59 12.17
C SER A 111 2.35 -12.19 11.78
N ASP A 112 2.90 -12.03 10.57
CA ASP A 112 3.40 -10.74 10.11
C ASP A 112 2.69 -10.26 8.84
N TYR A 113 1.40 -9.97 8.97
CA TYR A 113 0.61 -9.32 7.92
C TYR A 113 -0.37 -8.29 8.46
N ALA A 114 -0.72 -7.36 7.60
CA ALA A 114 -1.80 -6.40 7.77
C ALA A 114 -2.47 -6.13 6.42
N PHE A 115 -3.72 -5.65 6.49
CA PHE A 115 -4.48 -5.18 5.34
C PHE A 115 -4.75 -3.69 5.49
N VAL A 116 -4.36 -2.92 4.48
CA VAL A 116 -4.66 -1.51 4.36
C VAL A 116 -5.82 -1.36 3.38
N ARG A 117 -6.91 -0.77 3.85
CA ARG A 117 -8.04 -0.37 3.01
C ARG A 117 -7.75 1.00 2.43
N LEU A 118 -7.86 1.13 1.13
CA LEU A 118 -7.65 2.39 0.42
C LEU A 118 -8.88 3.30 0.53
N ASP A 119 -8.63 4.60 0.56
CA ASP A 119 -9.66 5.63 0.49
C ASP A 119 -10.21 5.74 -0.96
N PRO A 120 -11.43 6.28 -1.15
CA PRO A 120 -11.94 6.60 -2.47
C PRO A 120 -10.96 7.47 -3.28
N GLY A 121 -10.81 7.15 -4.56
CA GLY A 121 -9.85 7.80 -5.48
C GLY A 121 -8.56 7.01 -5.69
N TRP A 122 -8.19 6.14 -4.75
CA TRP A 122 -7.06 5.22 -4.95
C TRP A 122 -7.51 3.94 -5.63
N ASN A 123 -6.81 3.56 -6.70
CA ASN A 123 -7.13 2.41 -7.51
C ASN A 123 -6.09 1.28 -7.30
N PRO A 124 -6.41 0.20 -6.59
CA PRO A 124 -5.48 -0.92 -6.47
C PRO A 124 -5.37 -1.66 -7.82
N VAL A 125 -4.13 -1.87 -8.29
CA VAL A 125 -3.84 -2.54 -9.57
C VAL A 125 -3.11 -3.85 -9.31
N GLY A 126 -3.56 -4.96 -9.92
CA GLY A 126 -3.01 -6.32 -9.78
C GLY A 126 -1.65 -6.54 -10.44
N ARG A 127 -0.69 -5.64 -10.19
CA ARG A 127 0.67 -5.64 -10.75
C ARG A 127 1.67 -5.17 -9.69
N ILE A 128 2.94 -5.55 -9.87
CA ILE A 128 4.06 -5.10 -9.03
C ILE A 128 4.86 -4.04 -9.77
N ARG A 129 5.05 -2.86 -9.17
CA ARG A 129 5.87 -1.78 -9.73
C ARG A 129 7.34 -1.95 -9.34
N ALA A 130 8.15 -2.51 -10.23
CA ALA A 130 9.60 -2.67 -10.06
C ALA A 130 10.34 -1.61 -10.89
N GLY A 131 10.59 -0.44 -10.30
CA GLY A 131 11.15 0.70 -11.03
C GLY A 131 10.20 1.16 -12.15
N ALA A 132 10.69 1.22 -13.39
CA ALA A 132 9.87 1.55 -14.55
C ALA A 132 9.03 0.37 -15.07
N SER A 133 9.22 -0.84 -14.56
CA SER A 133 8.51 -2.04 -15.00
C SER A 133 7.28 -2.33 -14.15
N LEU A 134 6.23 -2.85 -14.79
CA LEU A 134 5.06 -3.42 -14.11
C LEU A 134 5.02 -4.93 -14.34
N LEU A 135 5.27 -5.71 -13.29
CA LEU A 135 5.27 -7.17 -13.34
C LEU A 135 3.85 -7.71 -13.11
N PRO A 136 3.41 -8.71 -13.89
CA PRO A 136 2.08 -9.28 -13.72
C PRO A 136 1.98 -10.13 -12.45
N VAL A 137 0.78 -10.15 -11.87
CA VAL A 137 0.41 -11.07 -10.80
C VAL A 137 -0.72 -11.94 -11.33
N ALA A 138 -0.45 -13.20 -11.62
CA ALA A 138 -1.42 -14.10 -12.25
C ALA A 138 -2.17 -14.98 -11.24
N GLY A 139 -1.71 -15.06 -9.99
CA GLY A 139 -2.30 -15.90 -8.96
C GLY A 139 -1.45 -15.98 -7.69
N ALA A 140 -1.78 -16.92 -6.80
CA ALA A 140 -1.11 -17.11 -5.51
C ALA A 140 -0.64 -18.56 -5.28
N THR A 141 -0.34 -19.29 -6.34
CA THR A 141 0.11 -20.69 -6.23
C THR A 141 1.46 -20.74 -5.51
N SER A 142 1.52 -21.48 -4.39
CA SER A 142 2.73 -21.54 -3.56
C SER A 142 3.83 -22.36 -4.23
N ALA A 143 5.00 -21.75 -4.43
CA ALA A 143 6.18 -22.41 -5.01
C ALA A 143 6.80 -23.41 -4.01
N PRO A 144 7.27 -24.59 -4.45
CA PRO A 144 7.88 -25.59 -3.57
C PRO A 144 9.27 -25.15 -3.05
N VAL A 145 9.80 -25.87 -2.06
CA VAL A 145 11.21 -25.72 -1.66
C VAL A 145 12.12 -26.04 -2.86
N GLY A 146 13.19 -25.27 -3.03
CA GLY A 146 14.09 -25.32 -4.19
C GLY A 146 13.66 -24.44 -5.36
N ALA A 147 12.42 -23.97 -5.40
CA ALA A 147 11.96 -23.09 -6.48
C ALA A 147 12.61 -21.69 -6.40
N ALA A 148 12.83 -21.10 -7.57
CA ALA A 148 13.25 -19.71 -7.68
C ALA A 148 12.17 -18.77 -7.11
N VAL A 149 12.61 -17.76 -6.37
CA VAL A 149 11.73 -16.71 -5.84
C VAL A 149 12.46 -15.38 -5.86
N CYS A 150 11.75 -14.34 -6.26
CA CYS A 150 12.26 -12.97 -6.28
C CYS A 150 11.42 -12.09 -5.37
N ARG A 151 12.01 -11.00 -4.88
CA ARG A 151 11.34 -10.00 -4.08
C ARG A 151 11.64 -8.60 -4.55
N LEU A 152 10.70 -7.71 -4.30
CA LEU A 152 10.87 -6.29 -4.51
C LEU A 152 10.92 -5.57 -3.17
N GLY A 153 12.04 -4.96 -2.88
CA GLY A 153 12.26 -4.16 -1.70
C GLY A 153 12.39 -2.69 -2.04
N SER A 154 11.83 -1.81 -1.20
CA SER A 154 11.92 -0.37 -1.43
C SER A 154 13.35 0.16 -1.25
N THR A 155 14.21 -0.55 -0.52
CA THR A 155 15.62 -0.24 -0.26
C THR A 155 16.54 -0.94 -1.26
N THR A 156 16.40 -2.26 -1.43
CA THR A 156 17.35 -3.06 -2.22
C THR A 156 16.88 -3.38 -3.64
N GLY A 157 15.65 -2.98 -4.00
CA GLY A 157 15.08 -3.23 -5.32
C GLY A 157 14.74 -4.70 -5.56
N TRP A 158 14.95 -5.16 -6.80
CA TRP A 158 14.64 -6.54 -7.20
C TRP A 158 15.80 -7.48 -6.83
N ARG A 159 15.50 -8.51 -6.04
CA ARG A 159 16.48 -9.52 -5.59
C ARG A 159 15.88 -10.91 -5.70
N CYS A 160 16.66 -11.87 -6.17
CA CYS A 160 16.21 -13.25 -6.38
C CYS A 160 17.06 -14.24 -5.61
N GLY A 161 16.47 -15.39 -5.35
CA GLY A 161 17.07 -16.53 -4.67
C GLY A 161 16.17 -17.74 -4.80
N THR A 162 16.19 -18.61 -3.80
CA THR A 162 15.44 -19.86 -3.78
C THR A 162 14.68 -20.03 -2.47
N VAL A 163 13.50 -20.65 -2.53
CA VAL A 163 12.79 -21.11 -1.34
C VAL A 163 13.63 -22.19 -0.65
N GLN A 164 14.03 -21.96 0.60
CA GLN A 164 14.90 -22.85 1.37
C GLN A 164 14.12 -23.74 2.34
N ALA A 165 13.07 -23.21 2.97
CA ALA A 165 12.24 -23.94 3.92
C ALA A 165 10.86 -23.30 4.05
N LYS A 166 9.86 -24.08 4.45
CA LYS A 166 8.50 -23.62 4.74
C LYS A 166 8.13 -23.93 6.20
N ASN A 167 7.08 -23.31 6.68
CA ASN A 167 6.56 -23.47 8.04
C ASN A 167 7.63 -23.19 9.12
N VAL A 168 8.47 -22.19 8.89
CA VAL A 168 9.53 -21.78 9.80
C VAL A 168 8.94 -20.90 10.90
N THR A 169 9.35 -21.15 12.14
CA THR A 169 9.14 -20.22 13.25
C THR A 169 10.38 -19.37 13.43
N VAL A 170 10.20 -18.06 13.50
CA VAL A 170 11.29 -17.09 13.74
C VAL A 170 10.97 -16.31 15.00
N VAL A 171 11.94 -16.21 15.91
CA VAL A 171 11.82 -15.44 17.14
C VAL A 171 12.47 -14.08 16.93
N TYR A 172 11.65 -13.04 16.80
CA TYR A 172 12.10 -11.65 16.78
C TYR A 172 12.09 -11.07 18.20
N ALA A 173 12.70 -9.89 18.39
CA ALA A 173 12.67 -9.19 19.68
C ALA A 173 11.25 -8.91 20.19
N GLY A 174 10.28 -8.76 19.27
CA GLY A 174 8.86 -8.55 19.60
C GLY A 174 8.03 -9.83 19.79
N GLY A 175 8.64 -11.02 19.68
CA GLY A 175 7.95 -12.31 19.82
C GLY A 175 8.18 -13.27 18.64
N ALA A 176 7.59 -14.46 18.77
CA ALA A 176 7.68 -15.50 17.74
C ALA A 176 6.63 -15.30 16.65
N VAL A 177 7.05 -15.44 15.40
CA VAL A 177 6.20 -15.47 14.21
C VAL A 177 6.28 -16.87 13.61
N HIS A 178 5.12 -17.48 13.33
CA HIS A 178 5.02 -18.86 12.85
C HIS A 178 4.66 -18.92 11.37
N GLY A 179 4.89 -20.08 10.75
CA GLY A 179 4.42 -20.34 9.38
C GLY A 179 5.16 -19.59 8.28
N LEU A 180 6.35 -19.04 8.57
CA LEU A 180 7.12 -18.26 7.61
C LEU A 180 7.79 -19.17 6.56
N THR A 181 8.11 -18.59 5.41
CA THR A 181 8.95 -19.22 4.40
C THR A 181 10.33 -18.58 4.39
N ARG A 182 11.36 -19.41 4.43
CA ARG A 182 12.78 -19.01 4.38
C ARG A 182 13.26 -18.98 2.93
N THR A 183 14.08 -18.00 2.57
CA THR A 183 14.66 -17.84 1.24
C THR A 183 16.08 -17.24 1.29
N SER A 184 16.87 -17.51 0.25
CA SER A 184 18.18 -16.88 0.01
C SER A 184 18.10 -15.52 -0.68
N ALA A 185 16.93 -15.09 -1.14
CA ALA A 185 16.76 -13.75 -1.71
C ALA A 185 16.96 -12.71 -0.61
N CYS A 186 18.10 -12.01 -0.63
CA CYS A 186 18.51 -11.06 0.41
C CYS A 186 17.51 -9.90 0.57
N SER A 187 17.52 -9.28 1.75
CA SER A 187 16.73 -8.09 2.09
C SER A 187 17.45 -7.24 3.12
N GLU A 188 17.17 -5.94 3.13
CA GLU A 188 17.69 -4.99 4.12
C GLU A 188 16.55 -4.21 4.80
N PRO A 189 16.83 -3.48 5.90
CA PRO A 189 15.83 -2.61 6.53
C PRO A 189 15.15 -1.67 5.52
N GLY A 190 13.82 -1.61 5.56
CA GLY A 190 12.99 -0.85 4.61
C GLY A 190 12.44 -1.69 3.44
N ASP A 191 12.92 -2.93 3.24
CA ASP A 191 12.29 -3.89 2.30
C ASP A 191 11.06 -4.59 2.89
N SER A 192 10.81 -4.38 4.18
CA SER A 192 9.65 -4.82 4.93
C SER A 192 8.33 -4.55 4.20
N GLY A 193 7.44 -5.54 4.22
CA GLY A 193 6.16 -5.49 3.52
C GLY A 193 6.26 -5.74 2.01
N GLY A 194 7.45 -5.71 1.41
CA GLY A 194 7.59 -5.88 -0.04
C GLY A 194 7.17 -7.27 -0.54
N PRO A 195 6.73 -7.38 -1.81
CA PRO A 195 6.21 -8.62 -2.38
C PRO A 195 7.31 -9.61 -2.76
N PHE A 196 7.00 -10.89 -2.61
CA PHE A 196 7.73 -12.03 -3.17
C PHE A 196 6.94 -12.69 -4.31
N LEU A 197 7.56 -12.87 -5.47
CA LEU A 197 7.01 -13.54 -6.66
C LEU A 197 7.83 -14.78 -7.04
N ALA A 198 7.15 -15.82 -7.49
CA ALA A 198 7.76 -16.94 -8.23
C ALA A 198 7.13 -16.95 -9.63
N GLY A 199 7.88 -16.51 -10.64
CA GLY A 199 7.28 -16.12 -11.92
C GLY A 199 6.27 -14.98 -11.70
N SER A 200 5.02 -15.20 -12.12
CA SER A 200 3.89 -14.29 -11.88
C SER A 200 3.01 -14.70 -10.69
N GLN A 201 3.42 -15.69 -9.88
CA GLN A 201 2.64 -16.16 -8.73
C GLN A 201 3.08 -15.45 -7.45
N ALA A 202 2.13 -14.80 -6.77
CA ALA A 202 2.30 -14.18 -5.46
C ALA A 202 2.68 -15.22 -4.41
N GLN A 203 3.82 -15.02 -3.75
CA GLN A 203 4.34 -15.93 -2.73
C GLN A 203 4.15 -15.39 -1.32
N GLY A 204 4.48 -14.11 -1.08
CA GLY A 204 4.38 -13.59 0.28
C GLY A 204 4.89 -12.19 0.51
N ILE A 205 4.77 -11.80 1.78
CA ILE A 205 5.04 -10.47 2.31
C ILE A 205 6.34 -10.53 3.10
N THR A 206 7.29 -9.66 2.79
CA THR A 206 8.58 -9.60 3.50
C THR A 206 8.37 -9.31 4.99
N SER A 207 8.84 -10.21 5.84
CA SER A 207 8.78 -10.07 7.30
C SER A 207 10.10 -9.53 7.85
N GLY A 208 11.22 -10.20 7.57
CA GLY A 208 12.53 -9.78 8.04
C GLY A 208 13.61 -10.81 7.68
N GLY A 209 14.82 -10.63 8.20
CA GLY A 209 15.94 -11.51 7.86
C GLY A 209 17.19 -11.22 8.68
N SER A 210 18.27 -11.92 8.33
CA SER A 210 19.62 -11.73 8.86
C SER A 210 20.65 -11.72 7.72
N GLY A 211 21.82 -11.14 7.97
CA GLY A 211 22.81 -10.88 6.92
C GLY A 211 22.47 -9.63 6.10
N ASN A 212 22.98 -9.54 4.87
CA ASN A 212 22.76 -8.39 3.97
C ASN A 212 22.88 -8.81 2.50
N CYS A 213 22.66 -7.87 1.58
CA CYS A 213 22.74 -8.14 0.15
C CYS A 213 24.17 -8.20 -0.43
N THR A 214 25.20 -7.91 0.37
CA THR A 214 26.62 -7.92 -0.05
C THR A 214 27.28 -9.27 0.24
N THR A 215 27.11 -9.80 1.44
CA THR A 215 27.73 -11.06 1.90
C THR A 215 26.76 -12.24 1.88
N GLY A 216 25.51 -11.99 1.47
CA GLY A 216 24.42 -12.94 1.59
C GLY A 216 23.70 -12.87 2.93
N GLY A 217 22.52 -13.47 2.96
CA GLY A 217 21.63 -13.43 4.10
C GLY A 217 20.48 -14.42 3.97
N VAL A 218 19.69 -14.49 5.03
CA VAL A 218 18.46 -15.27 5.08
C VAL A 218 17.31 -14.31 5.24
N THR A 219 16.31 -14.42 4.38
CA THR A 219 15.08 -13.64 4.48
C THR A 219 13.90 -14.56 4.72
N TYR A 220 12.92 -14.04 5.45
CA TYR A 220 11.67 -14.69 5.76
C TYR A 220 10.50 -13.87 5.23
N PHE A 221 9.52 -14.57 4.68
CA PHE A 221 8.27 -13.95 4.26
C PHE A 221 7.05 -14.69 4.80
N GLN A 222 6.01 -13.92 5.12
CA GLN A 222 4.68 -14.41 5.45
C GLN A 222 4.00 -14.88 4.15
N PRO A 223 3.62 -16.15 4.00
CA PRO A 223 2.95 -16.63 2.79
C PRO A 223 1.66 -15.86 2.52
N VAL A 224 1.46 -15.37 1.30
CA VAL A 224 0.32 -14.50 0.93
C VAL A 224 -1.03 -15.20 1.07
N GLY A 225 -1.06 -16.53 0.90
CA GLY A 225 -2.29 -17.32 1.08
C GLY A 225 -2.88 -17.22 2.48
N VAL A 226 -2.05 -16.99 3.51
CA VAL A 226 -2.49 -16.87 4.91
C VAL A 226 -3.40 -15.66 5.11
N PRO A 227 -2.97 -14.40 4.85
CA PRO A 227 -3.86 -13.25 4.97
C PRO A 227 -5.05 -13.29 4.01
N LEU A 228 -4.88 -13.82 2.79
CA LEU A 228 -6.00 -13.94 1.83
C LEU A 228 -7.12 -14.81 2.40
N ALA A 229 -6.77 -15.99 2.93
CA ALA A 229 -7.75 -16.90 3.53
C ALA A 229 -8.31 -16.35 4.86
N ALA A 230 -7.44 -15.90 5.76
CA ALA A 230 -7.83 -15.45 7.10
C ALA A 230 -8.74 -14.21 7.10
N LEU A 231 -8.59 -13.34 6.10
CA LEU A 231 -9.35 -12.09 5.98
C LEU A 231 -10.42 -12.13 4.89
N GLY A 232 -10.56 -13.25 4.15
CA GLY A 232 -11.50 -13.37 3.04
C GLY A 232 -11.21 -12.38 1.89
N LEU A 233 -9.93 -12.07 1.65
CA LEU A 233 -9.53 -11.08 0.66
C LEU A 233 -9.33 -11.72 -0.72
N THR A 234 -9.70 -10.98 -1.77
CA THR A 234 -9.49 -11.40 -3.16
C THR A 234 -8.27 -10.70 -3.74
N LEU A 235 -7.25 -11.49 -4.12
CA LEU A 235 -6.06 -11.00 -4.81
C LEU A 235 -6.44 -10.40 -6.17
N LEU A 236 -5.94 -9.19 -6.46
CA LEU A 236 -6.08 -8.64 -7.81
C LEU A 236 -5.01 -9.24 -8.72
N THR A 237 -5.44 -9.75 -9.86
CA THR A 237 -4.58 -10.37 -10.86
C THR A 237 -4.55 -9.55 -12.14
N SER A 238 -3.52 -9.78 -12.95
CA SER A 238 -3.39 -9.26 -14.31
C SER A 238 -2.85 -10.35 -15.22
N THR A 239 -3.28 -10.30 -16.48
CA THR A 239 -2.69 -11.12 -17.53
C THR A 239 -1.28 -10.61 -17.84
N THR A 240 -0.42 -11.55 -18.23
CA THR A 240 0.92 -11.30 -18.77
C THR A 240 0.87 -10.41 -20.00
#